data_AF-A0A3N4JEA8-F1
#
_entry.id   AF-A0A3N4JEA8-F1
#
_cell.length_a   1.000
_cell.length_b   1.000
_cell.length_c   1.000
_cell.angle_alpha   90.00
_cell.angle_beta   90.00
_cell.angle_gamma   90.00
#
_symmetry.space_group_name_H-M   'P 1'
#
loop_
_entity.id
_entity.type
_entity.pdbx_description
1 polymer ?
#
loop_
_entity_poly.entity_id
_entity_poly.type
_entity_poly.pdbx_seq_one_letter_code
_entity_poly.pdbx_strand_id
1 'polypeptide(L)'
;RKALSSRLAHAWLSRLGWYWNEVHKGIYKDGHERDDIKQYRNLVFLPQLQALKSRMMEWDKNLLIILKVLEAEVKPVIFITYDKSTFNSNNRQKILWIYEDQVPICKKRLQTRSTSLRPSYTNWKT
;
A
#
# COMPACT_ATOMS: atom_id res chain seq x y z
N ARG A 1 0.77 24.51 47.92
CA ARG A 1 0.87 24.56 46.44
C ARG A 1 -0.32 23.76 45.89
N LYS A 2 -1.29 24.38 45.21
CA LYS A 2 -2.44 23.63 44.66
C LYS A 2 -1.93 22.78 43.49
N ALA A 3 -2.22 21.48 43.51
CA ALA A 3 -1.89 20.60 42.40
C ALA A 3 -2.73 20.98 41.18
N LEU A 4 -2.12 20.93 40.00
CA LEU A 4 -2.85 21.06 38.74
C LEU A 4 -3.86 19.91 38.65
N SER A 5 -5.13 20.25 38.51
CA SER A 5 -6.16 19.26 38.21
C SER A 5 -6.13 18.94 36.71
N SER A 6 -6.52 17.71 36.34
CA SER A 6 -6.65 17.31 34.93
C SER A 6 -7.55 18.27 34.15
N ARG A 7 -8.62 18.79 34.78
CA ARG A 7 -9.50 19.80 34.17
C ARG A 7 -8.78 21.10 33.84
N LEU A 8 -7.94 21.61 34.75
CA LEU A 8 -7.18 22.82 34.49
C LEU A 8 -6.18 22.59 33.37
N ALA A 9 -5.49 21.44 33.37
CA ALA A 9 -4.55 21.07 32.32
C ALA A 9 -5.21 20.99 30.93
N HIS A 10 -6.39 20.37 30.82
CA HIS A 10 -7.14 20.32 29.55
C HIS A 10 -7.58 21.71 29.07
N ALA A 11 -8.04 22.58 29.98
CA ALA A 11 -8.44 23.94 29.64
C ALA A 11 -7.25 24.77 29.10
N TRP A 12 -6.06 24.60 29.68
CA TRP A 12 -4.84 25.22 29.17
C TRP A 12 -4.42 24.65 27.82
N LEU A 13 -4.50 23.34 27.61
CA LEU A 13 -4.20 22.70 26.32
C LEU A 13 -5.12 23.23 25.20
N SER A 14 -6.42 23.33 25.46
CA SER A 14 -7.37 23.93 24.51
C SER A 14 -7.05 25.39 24.20
N ARG A 15 -6.64 26.18 25.21
CA ARG A 15 -6.23 27.58 25.00
C ARG A 15 -4.92 27.71 24.21
N LEU A 16 -4.07 26.69 24.24
CA LEU A 16 -2.84 26.58 23.45
C LEU A 16 -3.07 25.98 22.06
N GLY A 17 -4.33 25.75 21.65
CA GLY A 17 -4.67 25.19 20.33
C GLY A 17 -4.58 23.67 20.22
N TRP A 18 -4.52 22.96 21.35
CA TRP A 18 -4.53 21.49 21.39
C TRP A 18 -5.93 20.95 21.61
N TYR A 19 -6.34 20.01 20.76
CA TYR A 19 -7.65 19.35 20.82
C TYR A 19 -7.49 17.84 20.97
N TRP A 20 -8.34 17.23 21.79
CA TRP A 20 -8.40 15.80 21.96
C TRP A 20 -9.34 15.20 20.92
N ASN A 21 -8.77 14.76 19.79
CA ASN A 21 -9.54 14.32 18.63
C ASN A 21 -9.15 12.90 18.19
N GLU A 22 -10.10 12.23 17.54
CA GLU A 22 -9.83 10.96 16.89
C GLU A 22 -9.03 11.19 15.61
N VAL A 23 -7.85 10.58 15.52
CA VAL A 23 -7.07 10.57 14.29
C VAL A 23 -7.54 9.42 13.42
N HIS A 24 -8.30 9.79 12.40
CA HIS A 24 -8.60 8.88 11.31
C HIS A 24 -7.32 8.62 10.52
N LYS A 25 -6.99 7.33 10.38
CA LYS A 25 -5.88 6.74 9.60
C LYS A 25 -5.05 7.80 8.88
N GLY A 26 -3.89 8.16 9.45
CA GLY A 26 -2.92 9.00 8.76
C GLY A 26 -2.74 8.45 7.35
N ILE A 27 -3.21 9.23 6.36
CA ILE A 27 -3.40 8.80 4.99
C ILE A 27 -2.05 8.31 4.49
N TYR A 28 -1.91 7.01 4.29
CA TYR A 28 -0.76 6.49 3.57
C TYR A 28 -0.88 7.09 2.17
N LYS A 29 0.04 8.01 1.85
CA LYS A 29 0.22 8.45 0.46
C LYS A 29 0.81 7.25 -0.26
N ASP A 30 -0.06 6.43 -0.83
CA ASP A 30 0.37 5.34 -1.67
C ASP A 30 1.08 5.97 -2.87
N GLY A 31 2.28 5.48 -3.18
CA GLY A 31 3.12 6.05 -4.23
C GLY A 31 2.49 5.95 -5.62
N HIS A 32 1.40 5.18 -5.74
CA HIS A 32 0.65 4.96 -6.96
C HIS A 32 0.18 6.23 -7.67
N GLU A 33 -0.01 7.34 -6.93
CA GLU A 33 -0.44 8.60 -7.52
C GLU A 33 0.70 9.41 -8.17
N ARG A 34 1.97 9.01 -7.99
CA ARG A 34 3.11 9.71 -8.58
C ARG A 34 3.07 9.64 -10.11
N ASP A 35 3.44 10.73 -10.75
CA ASP A 35 3.34 10.87 -12.20
C ASP A 35 4.22 9.88 -12.96
N ASP A 36 5.39 9.55 -12.43
CA ASP A 36 6.28 8.53 -12.99
C ASP A 36 5.62 7.13 -13.02
N ILE A 37 4.95 6.76 -11.93
CA ILE A 37 4.22 5.49 -11.83
C ILE A 37 3.01 5.47 -12.77
N LYS A 38 2.26 6.57 -12.86
CA LYS A 38 1.14 6.70 -13.80
C LYS A 38 1.60 6.60 -15.25
N GLN A 39 2.70 7.27 -15.60
CA GLN A 39 3.27 7.21 -16.95
C GLN A 39 3.69 5.78 -17.30
N TYR A 40 4.44 5.10 -16.43
CA TYR A 40 4.83 3.72 -16.66
C TYR A 40 3.62 2.79 -16.82
N ARG A 41 2.62 2.94 -15.93
CA ARG A 41 1.38 2.14 -15.98
C ARG A 41 0.68 2.30 -17.32
N ASN A 42 0.49 3.54 -17.78
CA ASN A 42 -0.31 3.85 -18.95
C ASN A 42 0.44 3.58 -20.26
N LEU A 43 1.74 3.86 -20.32
CA LEU A 43 2.54 3.78 -21.55
C LEU A 43 3.20 2.42 -21.76
N VAL A 44 3.50 1.67 -20.70
CA VAL A 44 4.25 0.41 -20.78
C VAL A 44 3.41 -0.77 -20.34
N PHE A 45 2.92 -0.74 -19.09
CA PHE A 45 2.28 -1.91 -18.49
C PHE A 45 0.94 -2.28 -19.15
N LEU A 46 0.04 -1.31 -19.32
CA LEU A 46 -1.29 -1.56 -19.90
C LEU A 46 -1.22 -2.05 -21.36
N PRO A 47 -0.42 -1.42 -22.26
CA PRO A 47 -0.27 -1.94 -23.62
C PRO A 47 0.31 -3.35 -23.68
N GLN A 48 1.31 -3.67 -22.85
CA GLN A 48 1.88 -5.02 -22.77
C GLN A 48 0.84 -6.05 -22.30
N LEU A 49 0.05 -5.70 -21.27
CA LEU A 49 -1.00 -6.56 -20.76
C LEU A 49 -2.11 -6.78 -21.81
N GLN A 50 -2.49 -5.73 -22.54
CA GLN A 50 -3.47 -5.81 -23.62
C GLN A 50 -3.00 -6.73 -24.75
N ALA A 51 -1.72 -6.67 -25.12
CA ALA A 51 -1.14 -7.55 -26.14
C ALA A 51 -1.13 -9.03 -25.68
N LEU A 52 -0.92 -9.28 -24.39
CA LEU A 52 -0.95 -10.63 -23.82
C LEU A 52 -2.39 -11.16 -23.63
N LYS A 53 -3.39 -10.28 -23.51
CA LYS A 53 -4.79 -10.63 -23.21
C LYS A 53 -5.41 -11.63 -24.19
N SER A 54 -5.03 -11.59 -25.46
CA SER A 54 -5.48 -12.55 -26.47
C SER A 54 -5.01 -13.99 -26.19
N ARG A 55 -3.83 -14.13 -25.56
CA ARG A 55 -3.21 -15.42 -25.19
C ARG A 55 -3.42 -15.79 -23.72
N MET A 56 -3.95 -14.88 -22.92
CA MET A 56 -4.21 -15.09 -21.51
C MET A 56 -5.41 -16.00 -21.30
N MET A 57 -5.22 -16.97 -20.42
CA MET A 57 -6.27 -17.87 -19.96
C MET A 57 -7.35 -17.07 -19.21
N GLU A 58 -8.60 -17.42 -19.46
CA GLU A 58 -9.74 -16.85 -18.77
C GLU A 58 -10.40 -17.93 -17.91
N TRP A 59 -10.90 -17.51 -16.76
CA TRP A 59 -11.58 -18.39 -15.81
C TRP A 59 -13.01 -17.89 -15.62
N ASP A 60 -13.96 -18.81 -15.63
CA ASP A 60 -15.35 -18.55 -15.26
C ASP A 60 -15.48 -18.34 -13.73
N LYS A 61 -16.65 -17.86 -13.30
CA LYS A 61 -17.04 -17.70 -11.88
C LYS A 61 -16.86 -18.98 -11.08
N ASN A 62 -16.98 -20.14 -11.73
CA ASN A 62 -16.80 -21.46 -11.13
C ASN A 62 -15.33 -21.94 -11.16
N LEU A 63 -14.38 -21.06 -11.50
CA LEU A 63 -12.95 -21.37 -11.65
C LEU A 63 -12.63 -22.39 -12.76
N LEU A 64 -13.56 -22.57 -13.70
CA LEU A 64 -13.34 -23.40 -14.88
C LEU A 64 -12.64 -22.61 -15.99
N ILE A 65 -11.74 -23.28 -16.69
CA ILE A 65 -10.98 -22.69 -17.80
C ILE A 65 -11.91 -22.45 -18.99
N ILE A 66 -11.95 -21.22 -19.47
CA ILE A 66 -12.59 -20.86 -20.74
C ILE A 66 -11.56 -21.11 -21.85
N LEU A 67 -11.82 -22.12 -22.69
CA LEU A 67 -10.94 -22.46 -23.81
C LEU A 67 -11.02 -21.37 -24.88
N LYS A 68 -9.89 -20.68 -25.10
CA LYS A 68 -9.71 -19.80 -26.26
C LYS A 68 -9.07 -20.60 -27.39
N VAL A 69 -9.58 -20.42 -28.60
CA VAL A 69 -8.92 -20.92 -29.81
C VAL A 69 -7.66 -20.09 -30.01
N LEU A 70 -6.51 -20.70 -29.77
CA LEU A 70 -5.20 -20.11 -30.04
C LEU A 70 -4.72 -20.63 -31.40
N GLU A 71 -4.01 -19.78 -32.15
CA GLU A 71 -3.32 -20.22 -33.35
C GLU A 71 -2.33 -21.35 -33.02
N ALA A 72 -2.20 -22.30 -33.96
CA ALA A 72 -1.21 -23.36 -33.84
C ALA A 72 0.17 -22.74 -33.57
N GLU A 73 0.91 -23.28 -32.61
CA GLU A 73 2.22 -22.81 -32.10
C GLU A 73 2.22 -21.72 -31.01
N VAL A 74 1.07 -21.14 -30.64
CA VAL A 74 1.02 -20.13 -29.57
C VAL A 74 0.78 -20.75 -28.19
N LYS A 75 1.75 -20.60 -27.28
CA LYS A 75 1.62 -21.05 -25.88
C LYS A 75 0.66 -20.15 -25.09
N PRO A 76 -0.26 -20.72 -24.29
CA PRO A 76 -1.15 -19.95 -23.42
C PRO A 76 -0.36 -19.26 -22.30
N VAL A 77 -0.82 -18.08 -21.89
CA VAL A 77 -0.22 -17.30 -20.81
C VAL A 77 -1.12 -17.35 -19.58
N ILE A 78 -0.55 -17.71 -18.43
CA ILE A 78 -1.26 -17.69 -17.14
C ILE A 78 -0.84 -16.42 -16.39
N PHE A 79 -1.81 -15.57 -16.08
CA PHE A 79 -1.58 -14.34 -15.34
C PHE A 79 -1.70 -14.58 -13.85
N ILE A 80 -0.55 -14.67 -13.18
CA ILE A 80 -0.48 -14.87 -11.74
C ILE A 80 -0.26 -13.51 -11.10
N THR A 81 -1.21 -13.07 -10.28
CA THR A 81 -1.09 -11.85 -9.48
C THR A 81 -0.85 -12.21 -8.02
N TYR A 82 0.07 -11.48 -7.38
CA TYR A 82 0.33 -11.59 -5.95
C TYR A 82 0.08 -10.24 -5.32
N ASP A 83 -0.92 -10.12 -4.46
CA ASP A 83 -1.07 -8.96 -3.60
C ASP A 83 -0.38 -9.20 -2.26
N LYS A 84 0.49 -8.26 -1.85
CA LYS A 84 1.16 -8.32 -0.56
C LYS A 84 0.38 -7.44 0.41
N SER A 85 -0.43 -8.08 1.25
CA SER A 85 -1.11 -7.39 2.34
C SER A 85 -0.21 -7.31 3.58
N THR A 86 -0.18 -6.15 4.21
CA THR A 86 0.48 -5.97 5.51
C THR A 86 -0.58 -5.97 6.61
N PHE A 87 -0.56 -7.00 7.47
CA PHE A 87 -1.40 -7.03 8.67
C PHE A 87 -0.64 -6.39 9.83
N ASN A 88 -1.21 -5.31 10.39
CA ASN A 88 -0.68 -4.68 11.59
C ASN A 88 -1.67 -4.89 12.73
N SER A 89 -1.18 -5.24 13.92
CA SER A 89 -1.99 -5.27 15.13
C SER A 89 -2.65 -3.89 15.32
N ASN A 90 -3.97 -3.86 15.48
CA ASN A 90 -4.76 -2.62 15.61
C ASN A 90 -4.56 -1.94 16.98
N ASN A 91 -3.34 -1.93 17.50
CA ASN A 91 -2.98 -1.42 18.82
C ASN A 91 -2.54 0.06 18.73
N ARG A 92 -2.95 0.77 17.67
CA ARG A 92 -2.64 2.20 17.51
C ARG A 92 -3.59 3.00 18.39
N GLN A 93 -3.06 3.97 19.13
CA GLN A 93 -3.89 4.96 19.81
C GLN A 93 -4.64 5.76 18.75
N LYS A 94 -5.97 5.64 18.74
CA LYS A 94 -6.85 6.32 17.79
C LYS A 94 -7.15 7.75 18.21
N ILE A 95 -6.90 8.09 19.47
CA ILE A 95 -7.19 9.40 20.05
C ILE A 95 -5.89 9.99 20.55
N LEU A 96 -5.58 11.20 20.12
CA LEU A 96 -4.36 11.91 20.50
C LEU A 96 -4.62 13.42 20.53
N TRP A 97 -3.78 14.16 21.25
CA TRP A 97 -3.80 15.62 21.22
C TRP A 97 -3.25 16.10 19.88
N ILE A 98 -4.09 16.76 19.08
CA ILE A 98 -3.74 17.37 17.80
C ILE A 98 -3.54 18.86 18.04
N TYR A 99 -2.44 19.40 17.51
CA TYR A 99 -2.21 20.83 17.48
C TYR A 99 -2.84 21.39 16.20
N GLU A 100 -3.85 22.26 16.35
CA GLU A 100 -4.64 22.80 15.24
C GLU A 100 -5.15 21.65 14.33
N ASP A 101 -4.75 21.64 13.05
CA ASP A 101 -5.12 20.62 12.05
C ASP A 101 -3.93 19.75 11.60
N GLN A 102 -2.81 19.79 12.32
CA GLN A 102 -1.63 19.01 11.98
C GLN A 102 -1.79 17.56 12.42
N VAL A 103 -2.51 16.77 11.63
CA VAL A 103 -2.66 15.34 11.87
C VAL A 103 -1.29 14.65 11.72
N PRO A 104 -0.75 14.01 12.77
CA PRO A 104 0.52 13.33 12.66
C PRO A 104 0.42 12.18 11.66
N ILE A 105 1.25 12.21 10.63
CA ILE A 105 1.41 11.09 9.71
C ILE A 105 1.97 9.92 10.51
N CYS A 106 1.33 8.75 10.38
CA CYS A 106 1.87 7.52 10.94
C CYS A 106 3.26 7.28 10.37
N LYS A 107 4.30 7.45 11.19
CA LYS A 107 5.66 7.06 10.82
C LYS A 107 5.62 5.56 10.53
N LYS A 108 5.98 5.18 9.30
CA LYS A 108 6.24 3.78 8.97
C LYS A 108 7.29 3.30 9.98
N ARG A 109 6.99 2.25 10.76
CA ARG A 109 8.03 1.60 11.57
C ARG A 109 9.17 1.28 10.60
N LEU A 110 10.36 1.76 10.90
CA LEU A 110 11.57 1.26 10.24
C LEU A 110 11.53 -0.24 10.50
N GLN A 111 11.23 -1.03 9.46
CA GLN A 111 11.70 -2.41 9.47
C GLN A 111 13.20 -2.26 9.63
N THR A 112 13.73 -2.72 10.77
CA THR A 112 15.14 -3.07 10.88
C THR A 112 15.44 -3.87 9.63
N ARG A 113 16.10 -3.22 8.67
CA ARG A 113 16.63 -3.91 7.51
C ARG A 113 17.64 -4.88 8.11
N SER A 114 17.26 -6.14 8.25
CA SER A 114 18.26 -7.19 8.21
C SER A 114 18.95 -6.99 6.87
N THR A 115 20.17 -6.47 6.92
CA THR A 115 21.12 -6.54 5.83
C THR A 115 21.39 -8.01 5.56
N SER A 116 20.50 -8.66 4.84
CA SER A 116 20.72 -9.98 4.26
C SER A 116 20.72 -9.79 2.76
N LEU A 117 21.95 -9.61 2.25
CA LEU A 117 22.48 -10.11 0.98
C LEU A 117 21.54 -10.02 -0.23
N ARG A 118 21.91 -9.14 -1.18
CA ARG A 118 21.46 -9.22 -2.56
C ARG A 118 21.79 -10.61 -3.12
N PRO A 119 20.85 -11.37 -3.69
CA PRO A 119 21.21 -12.43 -4.62
C PRO A 119 21.71 -11.77 -5.90
N SER A 120 23.00 -11.95 -6.20
CA SER A 120 23.54 -11.71 -7.54
C SER A 120 22.84 -12.66 -8.50
N TYR A 121 22.14 -12.13 -9.50
CA TYR A 121 21.65 -12.91 -10.62
C TYR A 121 22.86 -13.37 -11.45
N THR A 122 23.32 -14.59 -11.23
CA THR A 122 24.21 -15.27 -12.17
C THR A 122 23.36 -15.81 -13.32
N ASN A 123 23.60 -15.23 -14.50
CA ASN A 123 23.14 -15.76 -15.79
C ASN A 123 23.60 -17.22 -15.93
N TRP A 124 22.66 -18.14 -16.14
CA TRP A 124 22.96 -19.36 -16.87
C TRP A 124 22.43 -19.17 -18.29
N LYS A 125 23.38 -19.00 -19.21
CA LYS A 125 23.20 -19.32 -20.64
C LYS A 125 23.66 -20.77 -20.84
N THR A 126 23.09 -21.35 -21.90
CA THR A 126 23.27 -22.68 -22.52
C THR A 126 22.76 -23.86 -21.73
#